data_AF-A0AAE0RA01-F1
#
_entry.id   AF-A0AAE0RA01-F1
#
_cell.length_a   1.000
_cell.length_b   1.000
_cell.length_c   1.000
_cell.angle_alpha   90.00
_cell.angle_beta   90.00
_cell.angle_gamma   90.00
#
_symmetry.space_group_name_H-M   'P 1'
#
loop_
_entity.id
_entity.type
_entity.pdbx_description
1 polymer ?
#
loop_
_entity_poly.entity_id
_entity_poly.type
_entity_poly.pdbx_seq_one_letter_code
_entity_poly.pdbx_strand_id
1 'polypeptide(L)'
;MAPRFIRVTYLGKVTIPGSKFLSGCTESAVVALWDTKCSSIAMDALLEIRPFQVRLHHLSGRSEAPDSVETFQVARIAYCTADHEVSPKVFAFIYRQINEDLTFQMDCHAVECESKRAAKMLAHAMMDAFNKTFHSMRTDGRIHQVGGEIPEDSNANPDDG
;
A
#
# COMPACT_ATOMS: atom_id res chain seq x y z
N MET A 1 4.29 17.59 -13.95
CA MET A 1 3.01 16.86 -14.02
C MET A 1 2.24 17.20 -12.75
N ALA A 2 1.03 17.75 -12.85
CA ALA A 2 0.24 18.06 -11.66
C ALA A 2 -0.09 16.77 -10.89
N PRO A 3 -0.09 16.80 -9.54
CA PRO A 3 -0.51 15.65 -8.76
C PRO A 3 -1.95 15.25 -9.13
N ARG A 4 -2.13 13.96 -9.43
CA ARG A 4 -3.45 13.39 -9.72
C ARG A 4 -4.09 12.94 -8.42
N PHE A 5 -4.94 13.81 -7.86
CA PHE A 5 -5.84 13.47 -6.77
C PHE A 5 -7.05 12.70 -7.32
N ILE A 6 -7.45 11.64 -6.62
CA ILE A 6 -8.69 10.91 -6.89
C ILE A 6 -9.61 11.09 -5.70
N ARG A 7 -10.83 11.59 -5.94
CA ARG A 7 -11.85 11.69 -4.89
C ARG A 7 -12.36 10.31 -4.55
N VAL A 8 -12.41 10.01 -3.25
CA VAL A 8 -12.83 8.73 -2.69
C VAL A 8 -13.61 8.98 -1.41
N THR A 9 -14.36 7.97 -0.96
CA THR A 9 -14.89 7.91 0.40
C THR A 9 -13.99 6.98 1.21
N TYR A 10 -13.35 7.50 2.25
CA TYR A 10 -12.54 6.67 3.14
C TYR A 10 -13.45 5.86 4.06
N LEU A 11 -13.32 4.54 3.99
CA LEU A 11 -14.12 3.61 4.79
C LEU A 11 -13.51 3.38 6.18
N GLY A 12 -12.23 3.72 6.35
CA GLY A 12 -11.50 3.55 7.60
C GLY A 12 -10.38 2.51 7.48
N LYS A 13 -9.96 2.01 8.64
CA LYS A 13 -8.94 0.96 8.76
C LYS A 13 -9.31 -0.09 9.79
N VAL A 14 -8.85 -1.31 9.58
CA VAL A 14 -8.94 -2.43 10.53
C VAL A 14 -7.56 -3.08 10.65
N THR A 15 -7.14 -3.34 11.89
CA THR A 15 -5.91 -4.10 12.14
C THR A 15 -6.14 -5.58 11.88
N ILE A 16 -5.28 -6.19 11.07
CA ILE A 16 -5.39 -7.61 10.67
C ILE A 16 -4.25 -8.45 11.26
N PRO A 17 -4.52 -9.71 11.64
CA PRO A 17 -3.48 -10.62 12.07
C PRO A 17 -2.71 -11.19 10.87
N GLY A 18 -1.38 -11.09 10.89
CA GLY A 18 -0.52 -11.90 10.01
C GLY A 18 0.53 -11.14 9.21
N SER A 19 1.40 -11.92 8.56
CA SER A 19 2.53 -11.46 7.73
C SER A 19 2.52 -12.02 6.30
N LYS A 20 1.53 -12.88 5.97
CA LYS A 20 1.38 -13.50 4.64
C LYS A 20 0.16 -12.91 3.95
N PHE A 21 0.41 -12.16 2.87
CA PHE A 21 -0.65 -11.51 2.09
C PHE A 21 -0.89 -12.31 0.82
N LEU A 22 -1.91 -13.16 0.85
CA LEU A 22 -2.38 -13.94 -0.29
C LEU A 22 -3.65 -13.31 -0.86
N SER A 23 -4.14 -13.86 -1.97
CA SER A 23 -5.47 -13.52 -2.48
C SER A 23 -6.51 -13.62 -1.36
N GLY A 24 -7.36 -12.62 -1.26
CA GLY A 24 -8.45 -12.55 -0.28
C GLY A 24 -8.05 -12.08 1.13
N CYS A 25 -6.78 -11.75 1.39
CA CYS A 25 -6.37 -11.29 2.73
C CYS A 25 -7.03 -9.96 3.19
N THR A 26 -7.64 -9.21 2.27
CA THR A 26 -8.38 -7.97 2.57
C THR A 26 -9.88 -8.17 2.73
N GLU A 27 -10.45 -9.29 2.29
CA GLU A 27 -11.90 -9.51 2.17
C GLU A 27 -12.63 -9.28 3.50
N SER A 28 -12.22 -9.99 4.55
CA SER A 28 -12.84 -9.86 5.89
C SER A 28 -12.75 -8.45 6.47
N ALA A 29 -11.63 -7.76 6.28
CA ALA A 29 -11.43 -6.39 6.76
C ALA A 29 -12.29 -5.40 5.97
N VAL A 30 -12.36 -5.57 4.64
CA VAL A 30 -13.20 -4.74 3.77
C VAL A 30 -14.68 -4.93 4.09
N VAL A 31 -15.14 -6.17 4.35
CA VAL A 31 -16.51 -6.45 4.79
C VAL A 31 -16.83 -5.70 6.08
N ALA A 32 -15.97 -5.82 7.11
CA ALA A 32 -16.18 -5.14 8.38
C ALA A 32 -16.25 -3.61 8.23
N LEU A 33 -15.35 -3.02 7.44
CA LEU A 33 -15.36 -1.58 7.15
C LEU A 33 -16.62 -1.16 6.38
N TRP A 34 -17.04 -1.96 5.40
CA TRP A 34 -18.21 -1.70 4.59
C TRP A 34 -19.50 -1.70 5.40
N ASP A 35 -19.66 -2.66 6.32
CA ASP A 35 -20.85 -2.74 7.17
C ASP A 35 -20.96 -1.54 8.12
N THR A 36 -19.82 -1.02 8.59
CA THR A 36 -19.80 0.17 9.47
C THR A 36 -20.02 1.51 8.73
N LYS A 37 -19.95 1.50 7.39
CA LYS A 37 -20.02 2.70 6.54
C LYS A 37 -21.25 3.57 6.79
N CYS A 38 -22.43 2.96 6.99
CA CYS A 38 -23.68 3.69 7.24
C CYS A 38 -23.78 4.28 8.65
N SER A 39 -23.01 3.75 9.61
CA SER A 39 -22.99 4.21 10.99
C SER A 39 -21.91 5.26 11.24
N SER A 40 -20.85 5.26 10.43
CA SER A 40 -19.83 6.30 10.38
C SER A 40 -20.24 7.45 9.47
N ILE A 41 -19.87 8.69 9.79
CA ILE A 41 -19.91 9.78 8.82
C ILE A 41 -18.91 9.39 7.72
N ALA A 42 -19.41 8.99 6.55
CA ALA A 42 -18.59 8.72 5.38
C ALA A 42 -17.64 9.90 5.14
N MET A 43 -16.34 9.66 5.25
CA MET A 43 -15.34 10.71 5.18
C MET A 43 -14.90 10.88 3.73
N ASP A 44 -15.43 11.90 3.07
CA ASP A 44 -14.92 12.32 1.77
C ASP A 44 -13.42 12.63 1.88
N ALA A 45 -12.66 12.14 0.92
CA ALA A 45 -11.22 12.27 0.90
C ALA A 45 -10.67 12.40 -0.52
N LEU A 46 -9.45 12.92 -0.62
CA LEU A 46 -8.64 12.86 -1.84
C LEU A 46 -7.46 11.92 -1.61
N LEU A 47 -7.34 10.91 -2.45
CA LEU A 47 -6.20 9.99 -2.44
C LEU A 47 -5.19 10.41 -3.52
N GLU A 48 -3.94 10.59 -3.11
CA GLU A 48 -2.81 10.94 -3.96
C GLU A 48 -1.77 9.81 -3.89
N ILE A 49 -1.48 9.18 -5.02
CA ILE A 49 -0.40 8.18 -5.12
C ILE A 49 0.81 8.83 -5.79
N ARG A 50 1.93 8.88 -5.06
CA ARG A 50 3.23 9.36 -5.56
C ARG A 50 4.26 8.23 -5.50
N PRO A 51 5.39 8.38 -6.22
CA PRO A 51 6.59 7.65 -5.86
C PRO A 51 6.89 7.89 -4.38
N PHE A 52 7.23 6.83 -3.64
CA PHE A 52 7.62 6.80 -2.23
C PHE A 52 6.54 7.10 -1.20
N GLN A 53 5.47 7.80 -1.56
CA GLN A 53 4.43 8.22 -0.62
C GLN A 53 3.03 8.10 -1.22
N VAL A 54 2.07 7.73 -0.37
CA VAL A 54 0.64 7.80 -0.63
C VAL A 54 0.06 8.76 0.39
N ARG A 55 -0.79 9.69 -0.02
CA ARG A 55 -1.36 10.72 0.85
C ARG A 55 -2.88 10.66 0.79
N LEU A 56 -3.49 10.58 1.96
CA LEU A 56 -4.94 10.61 2.14
C LEU A 56 -5.31 11.95 2.77
N HIS A 57 -6.02 12.77 2.00
CA HIS A 57 -6.46 14.10 2.40
C HIS A 57 -7.91 14.02 2.85
N HIS A 58 -8.18 14.13 4.14
CA HIS A 58 -9.54 14.11 4.67
C HIS A 58 -10.22 15.45 4.40
N LEU A 59 -11.43 15.43 3.83
CA LEU A 59 -12.21 16.63 3.54
C LEU A 59 -13.28 16.84 4.62
N SER A 60 -13.46 18.10 5.02
CA SER A 60 -14.59 18.51 5.86
C SER A 60 -15.80 18.75 4.97
N GLY A 61 -16.99 18.31 5.40
CA GLY A 61 -18.25 18.53 4.68
C GLY A 61 -18.63 20.01 4.47
N ARG A 62 -17.81 20.97 4.90
CA ARG A 62 -18.01 22.42 4.73
C ARG A 62 -16.90 23.12 3.93
N SER A 63 -15.77 22.47 3.66
CA SER A 63 -14.58 23.14 3.10
C SER A 63 -13.89 22.26 2.06
N GLU A 64 -13.51 22.86 0.93
CA GLU A 64 -12.68 22.20 -0.09
C GLU A 64 -11.20 22.05 0.33
N ALA A 65 -10.80 22.64 1.47
CA ALA A 65 -9.48 22.44 2.05
C ALA A 65 -9.45 21.17 2.92
N PRO A 66 -8.37 20.36 2.85
CA PRO A 66 -8.27 19.15 3.67
C PRO A 66 -8.06 19.49 5.15
N ASP A 67 -8.84 18.85 6.02
CA ASP A 67 -8.76 19.00 7.48
C ASP A 67 -7.48 18.37 8.03
N SER A 68 -7.10 17.23 7.45
CA SER A 68 -5.90 16.50 7.83
C SER A 68 -5.37 15.71 6.64
N VAL A 69 -4.07 15.40 6.69
CA VAL A 69 -3.40 14.60 5.68
C VAL A 69 -2.66 13.46 6.36
N GLU A 70 -3.09 12.23 6.10
CA GLU A 70 -2.36 11.03 6.49
C GLU A 70 -1.37 10.66 5.37
N THR A 71 -0.13 10.29 5.72
CA THR A 71 0.91 9.94 4.75
C THR A 71 1.44 8.54 5.02
N PHE A 72 1.40 7.70 3.99
CA PHE A 72 1.88 6.32 4.01
C PHE A 72 3.13 6.20 3.15
N GLN A 73 4.19 5.60 3.69
CA GLN A 73 5.36 5.28 2.89
C GLN A 73 5.10 4.07 2.01
N VAL A 74 5.35 4.19 0.71
CA VAL A 74 5.18 3.09 -0.26
C VAL A 74 6.00 1.88 0.14
N ALA A 75 7.21 2.08 0.67
CA ALA A 75 8.08 1.00 1.16
C ALA A 75 7.49 0.16 2.32
N ARG A 76 6.43 0.63 2.97
CA ARG A 76 5.74 -0.05 4.09
C ARG A 76 4.36 -0.58 3.72
N ILE A 77 3.88 -0.33 2.51
CA ILE A 77 2.65 -0.95 2.00
C ILE A 77 3.03 -2.36 1.54
N ALA A 78 2.44 -3.37 2.19
CA ALA A 78 2.76 -4.78 1.93
C ALA A 78 1.89 -5.40 0.83
N TYR A 79 0.70 -4.82 0.61
CA TYR A 79 -0.28 -5.34 -0.35
C TYR A 79 -1.24 -4.22 -0.76
N CYS A 80 -1.77 -4.29 -1.99
CA CYS A 80 -2.90 -3.49 -2.42
C CYS A 80 -3.74 -4.23 -3.46
N THR A 81 -5.04 -3.92 -3.51
CA THR A 81 -5.95 -4.54 -4.47
C THR A 81 -7.15 -3.64 -4.78
N ALA A 82 -7.72 -3.83 -5.97
CA ALA A 82 -9.10 -3.44 -6.23
C ALA A 82 -9.98 -4.59 -5.72
N ASP A 83 -10.48 -4.45 -4.50
CA ASP A 83 -11.27 -5.47 -3.81
C ASP A 83 -12.69 -5.49 -4.39
N HIS A 84 -13.24 -6.68 -4.61
CA HIS A 84 -14.55 -6.87 -5.23
C HIS A 84 -15.53 -7.61 -4.32
N GLU A 85 -15.16 -7.95 -3.09
CA GLU A 85 -15.94 -8.81 -2.19
C GLU A 85 -17.32 -8.21 -1.90
N VAL A 86 -17.34 -6.95 -1.46
CA VAL A 86 -18.57 -6.21 -1.14
C VAL A 86 -19.04 -5.28 -2.25
N SER A 87 -18.11 -4.73 -3.02
CA SER A 87 -18.38 -3.78 -4.10
C SER A 87 -17.19 -3.69 -5.03
N PRO A 88 -17.39 -3.67 -6.36
CA PRO A 88 -16.28 -3.57 -7.31
C PRO A 88 -15.60 -2.18 -7.32
N LYS A 89 -16.09 -1.23 -6.50
CA LYS A 89 -15.58 0.13 -6.39
C LYS A 89 -14.57 0.28 -5.24
N VAL A 90 -14.24 -0.78 -4.52
CA VAL A 90 -13.34 -0.70 -3.36
C VAL A 90 -11.89 -0.82 -3.81
N PHE A 91 -11.04 0.04 -3.27
CA PHE A 91 -9.60 -0.13 -3.29
C PHE A 91 -9.11 -0.28 -1.85
N ALA A 92 -8.27 -1.28 -1.61
CA ALA A 92 -7.73 -1.57 -0.29
C ALA A 92 -6.20 -1.69 -0.35
N PHE A 93 -5.53 -1.29 0.72
CA PHE A 93 -4.10 -1.50 0.89
C PHE A 93 -3.77 -1.86 2.33
N ILE A 94 -2.76 -2.71 2.50
CA ILE A 94 -2.27 -3.13 3.81
C ILE A 94 -0.99 -2.38 4.11
N TYR A 95 -1.02 -1.57 5.15
CA TYR A 95 0.11 -0.79 5.63
C TYR A 95 0.72 -1.40 6.87
N ARG A 96 2.05 -1.55 6.88
CA ARG A 96 2.78 -1.90 8.08
C ARG A 96 2.91 -0.66 8.96
N GLN A 97 2.00 -0.47 9.91
CA GLN A 97 2.03 0.61 10.90
C GLN A 97 3.12 0.35 11.94
N ILE A 98 3.85 1.39 12.34
CA ILE A 98 4.89 1.36 13.39
C ILE A 98 4.33 2.22 14.51
N ASN A 99 4.22 1.63 15.68
CA ASN A 99 3.67 2.25 16.87
C ASN A 99 4.76 3.04 17.60
N GLU A 100 4.37 3.83 18.59
CA GLU A 100 5.30 4.67 19.38
C GLU A 100 6.33 3.82 20.15
N ASP A 101 5.94 2.61 20.54
CA ASP A 101 6.80 1.63 21.23
C ASP A 101 7.69 0.82 20.27
N LEU A 102 7.77 1.22 18.98
CA LEU A 102 8.51 0.56 17.91
C LEU A 102 7.97 -0.83 17.51
N THR A 103 6.87 -1.30 18.11
CA THR A 103 6.16 -2.46 17.60
C THR A 103 5.50 -2.13 16.26
N PHE A 104 5.11 -3.16 15.52
CA PHE A 104 4.38 -2.97 14.27
C PHE A 104 3.11 -3.81 14.24
N GLN A 105 2.12 -3.28 13.52
CA GLN A 105 0.89 -3.98 13.20
C GLN A 105 0.57 -3.81 11.71
N MET A 106 -0.29 -4.67 11.20
CA MET A 106 -0.76 -4.58 9.82
C MET A 106 -2.14 -3.95 9.82
N ASP A 107 -2.27 -2.78 9.23
CA ASP A 107 -3.54 -2.08 9.09
C ASP A 107 -4.03 -2.21 7.65
N CYS A 108 -5.21 -2.80 7.46
CA CYS A 108 -5.92 -2.79 6.19
C CYS A 108 -6.75 -1.50 6.11
N HIS A 109 -6.41 -0.64 5.16
CA HIS A 109 -7.14 0.57 4.84
C HIS A 109 -8.01 0.33 3.61
N ALA A 110 -9.23 0.87 3.60
CA ALA A 110 -10.12 0.75 2.45
C ALA A 110 -10.76 2.10 2.08
N VAL A 111 -10.92 2.30 0.77
CA VAL A 111 -11.63 3.44 0.19
C VAL A 111 -12.65 2.94 -0.83
N GLU A 112 -13.78 3.61 -0.90
CA GLU A 112 -14.72 3.47 -2.01
C GLU A 112 -14.46 4.55 -3.06
N CYS A 113 -14.32 4.13 -4.31
CA CYS A 113 -14.17 5.02 -5.46
C CYS A 113 -15.50 5.30 -6.15
N GLU A 114 -15.55 6.31 -7.02
CA GLU A 114 -16.73 6.60 -7.85
C GLU A 114 -17.14 5.41 -8.76
N SER A 115 -16.16 4.62 -9.21
CA SER A 115 -16.34 3.56 -10.20
C SER A 115 -15.35 2.42 -10.03
N LYS A 116 -15.71 1.25 -10.57
CA LYS A 116 -14.81 0.09 -10.69
C LYS A 116 -13.52 0.43 -11.44
N ARG A 117 -13.61 1.29 -12.45
CA ARG A 117 -12.45 1.72 -13.22
C ARG A 117 -11.50 2.53 -12.34
N ALA A 118 -12.01 3.45 -11.52
CA ALA A 118 -11.20 4.24 -10.60
C ALA A 118 -10.46 3.36 -9.58
N ALA A 119 -11.13 2.38 -8.98
CA ALA A 119 -10.50 1.43 -8.06
C ALA A 119 -9.35 0.65 -8.73
N LYS A 120 -9.55 0.15 -9.95
CA LYS A 120 -8.49 -0.50 -10.73
C LYS A 120 -7.35 0.45 -11.09
N MET A 121 -7.65 1.69 -11.47
CA MET A 121 -6.62 2.68 -11.77
C MET A 121 -5.75 2.99 -10.54
N LEU A 122 -6.32 3.03 -9.34
CA LEU A 122 -5.56 3.17 -8.09
C LEU A 122 -4.63 1.98 -7.85
N ALA A 123 -5.11 0.75 -8.04
CA ALA A 123 -4.27 -0.44 -7.91
C ALA A 123 -3.10 -0.43 -8.90
N HIS A 124 -3.34 -0.07 -10.16
CA HIS A 124 -2.27 0.09 -11.16
C HIS A 124 -1.30 1.22 -10.81
N ALA A 125 -1.80 2.38 -10.37
CA ALA A 125 -0.95 3.51 -9.96
C ALA A 125 -0.08 3.15 -8.75
N MET A 126 -0.60 2.36 -7.80
CA MET A 126 0.16 1.85 -6.66
C MET A 126 1.26 0.89 -7.13
N MET A 127 0.95 -0.01 -8.08
CA MET A 127 1.95 -0.90 -8.68
C MET A 127 3.09 -0.11 -9.36
N ASP A 128 2.75 0.93 -10.11
CA ASP A 128 3.75 1.81 -10.72
C ASP A 128 4.59 2.55 -9.67
N ALA A 129 3.97 2.99 -8.57
CA ALA A 129 4.66 3.63 -7.46
C ALA A 129 5.62 2.65 -6.76
N PHE A 130 5.18 1.41 -6.50
CA PHE A 130 6.06 0.34 -6.00
C PHE A 130 7.27 0.16 -6.89
N ASN A 131 7.06 -0.05 -8.19
CA ASN A 131 8.16 -0.23 -9.14
C ASN A 131 9.14 0.93 -9.08
N LYS A 132 8.67 2.18 -9.18
CA LYS A 132 9.55 3.36 -9.13
C LYS A 132 10.31 3.45 -7.81
N THR A 133 9.65 3.20 -6.69
CA THR A 133 10.25 3.26 -5.35
C THR A 133 11.31 2.17 -5.16
N PHE A 134 11.00 0.91 -5.48
CA PHE A 134 11.96 -0.17 -5.33
C PHE A 134 13.14 -0.04 -6.29
N HIS A 135 12.92 0.38 -7.56
CA HIS A 135 14.02 0.64 -8.48
C HIS A 135 14.95 1.75 -7.96
N SER A 136 14.39 2.86 -7.49
CA SER A 136 15.19 3.95 -6.92
C SER A 136 15.97 3.53 -5.68
N MET A 137 15.37 2.72 -4.80
CA MET A 137 16.09 2.21 -3.63
C MET A 137 17.26 1.28 -4.01
N ARG A 138 17.13 0.53 -5.12
CA ARG A 138 18.21 -0.32 -5.67
C ARG A 138 19.35 0.54 -6.20
N THR A 139 19.04 1.58 -6.97
CA THR A 139 20.05 2.45 -7.56
C THR A 139 20.75 3.32 -6.53
N ASP A 140 20.09 3.67 -5.43
CA ASP A 140 20.67 4.44 -4.32
C ASP A 140 21.58 3.62 -3.39
N GLY A 141 21.78 2.33 -3.66
CA GLY A 141 22.66 1.45 -2.85
C GLY A 141 22.12 1.08 -1.46
N ARG A 142 20.87 1.44 -1.14
CA ARG A 142 20.25 1.15 0.17
C ARG A 142 19.78 -0.28 0.35
N ILE A 143 19.76 -1.07 -0.73
CA ILE A 143 19.51 -2.50 -0.70
C ILE A 143 20.72 -3.20 -1.30
N HIS A 144 21.58 -3.72 -0.43
CA HIS A 144 22.70 -4.55 -0.84
C HIS A 144 22.16 -5.77 -1.62
N GLN A 145 22.69 -5.99 -2.82
CA GLN A 145 22.60 -7.27 -3.50
C GLN A 145 23.28 -8.31 -2.60
N VAL A 146 22.49 -9.07 -1.83
CA VAL A 146 22.94 -10.39 -1.36
C VAL A 146 22.78 -11.34 -2.55
N GLY A 147 23.67 -11.20 -3.52
CA GLY A 147 23.93 -12.17 -4.55
C GLY A 147 25.39 -12.54 -4.39
N GLY A 148 25.68 -13.49 -3.50
CA GLY A 148 27.03 -14.02 -3.34
C GLY A 148 27.47 -14.65 -4.64
N GLU A 149 28.43 -14.00 -5.30
CA GLU A 149 29.30 -14.69 -6.24
C GLU A 149 30.14 -15.67 -5.41
N ILE A 150 29.74 -16.93 -5.40
CA ILE A 150 30.61 -18.01 -4.95
C ILE A 150 31.63 -18.17 -6.08
N PRO A 151 32.94 -17.92 -5.87
CA PRO A 151 33.93 -18.26 -6.87
C PRO A 151 33.97 -19.77 -7.00
N GLU A 152 33.81 -20.26 -8.23
CA GLU A 152 34.00 -21.66 -8.57
C GLU A 152 35.42 -22.09 -8.22
N ASP A 153 35.54 -22.96 -7.21
CA ASP A 153 36.79 -23.59 -6.81
C ASP A 153 37.20 -24.58 -7.91
N SER A 154 38.02 -24.11 -8.84
CA SER A 154 38.61 -24.92 -9.90
C SER A 154 40.12 -24.72 -9.91
N ASN A 155 40.83 -25.54 -9.13
CA ASN A 155 42.12 -26.08 -9.58
C ASN A 155 42.52 -27.30 -8.72
N ALA A 156 42.13 -28.46 -9.22
CA ALA A 156 42.88 -29.68 -9.00
C ALA A 156 44.20 -29.58 -9.78
N ASN A 157 45.33 -29.77 -9.10
CA ASN A 157 46.53 -30.31 -9.73
C ASN A 157 47.18 -31.28 -8.72
N PRO A 158 47.40 -32.55 -9.10
CA PRO A 158 48.28 -33.43 -8.38
C PRO A 158 49.72 -33.22 -8.89
N ASP A 159 50.69 -33.08 -8.00
CA ASP A 159 52.09 -33.36 -8.34
C ASP A 159 52.79 -33.89 -7.09
N ASP A 160 53.09 -35.19 -7.13
CA ASP A 160 53.90 -35.92 -6.16
C ASP A 160 55.20 -36.25 -6.90
N GLY A 161 56.30 -35.66 -6.45
CA GLY A 161 57.65 -35.81 -7.01
C GLY A 161 58.69 -35.76 -5.91
#